data_AF-A0A6N2AJD1-F1
#
_entry.id   AF-A0A6N2AJD1-F1
#
_cell.length_a   1.000
_cell.length_b   1.000
_cell.length_c   1.000
_cell.angle_alpha   90.00
_cell.angle_beta   90.00
_cell.angle_gamma   90.00
#
_symmetry.space_group_name_H-M   'P 1'
#
loop_
_entity.id
_entity.type
_entity.pdbx_description
1 polymer ?
#
loop_
_entity_poly.entity_id
_entity_poly.type
_entity_poly.pdbx_seq_one_letter_code
_entity_poly.pdbx_strand_id
1 'polypeptide(L)'
;MAESSYATMANDPIAIIGSEYCTPNQVDVVITRKVKTLRYGDFVVSDMNGNIMFKVKGKTFGWHDKRVILDAADNPLITLKQKIFTEHSRWNAFKGESKDEKDFLFTIKTTSIIQWKTKLAVFLANNNSKEKNCDYLIKGNWFDRSCVIYAGDSSTIVAQML
;
A
#
# COMPACT_ATOMS: atom_id res chain seq x y z
N MET A 1 -26.30 -40.69 1.89
CA MET A 1 -24.84 -40.55 1.81
C MET A 1 -24.58 -39.12 1.42
N ALA A 2 -23.95 -38.34 2.31
CA ALA A 2 -23.75 -36.91 2.11
C ALA A 2 -22.49 -36.69 1.27
N GLU A 3 -22.64 -36.04 0.11
CA GLU A 3 -21.50 -35.52 -0.64
C GLU A 3 -20.92 -34.33 0.12
N SER A 4 -19.68 -34.46 0.54
CA SER A 4 -18.89 -33.39 1.14
C SER A 4 -18.53 -32.40 0.05
N SER A 5 -19.15 -31.22 0.08
CA SER A 5 -18.72 -30.05 -0.66
C SER A 5 -17.41 -29.55 -0.04
N TYR A 6 -16.29 -29.86 -0.68
CA TYR A 6 -15.03 -29.20 -0.38
C TYR A 6 -15.21 -27.72 -0.73
N ALA A 7 -15.31 -26.89 0.30
CA ALA A 7 -15.16 -25.46 0.18
C ALA A 7 -13.84 -25.17 -0.54
N THR A 8 -13.92 -24.50 -1.68
CA THR A 8 -12.77 -23.99 -2.41
C THR A 8 -12.07 -22.97 -1.51
N MET A 9 -11.04 -23.42 -0.78
CA MET A 9 -10.21 -22.55 0.05
C MET A 9 -9.15 -21.86 -0.81
N ALA A 10 -8.97 -20.57 -0.50
CA ALA A 10 -7.90 -19.66 -0.90
C ALA A 10 -7.98 -19.09 -2.33
N ASN A 11 -8.51 -17.87 -2.44
CA ASN A 11 -8.12 -16.94 -3.50
C ASN A 11 -6.59 -16.86 -3.53
N ASP A 12 -5.99 -17.14 -4.68
CA ASP A 12 -4.58 -16.87 -4.92
C ASP A 12 -4.26 -15.40 -4.58
N PRO A 13 -3.10 -15.11 -3.96
CA PRO A 13 -2.70 -13.74 -3.68
C PRO A 13 -2.63 -12.94 -4.99
N ILE A 14 -3.43 -11.88 -5.10
CA ILE A 14 -3.42 -11.01 -6.27
C ILE A 14 -2.10 -10.22 -6.28
N ALA A 15 -1.26 -10.51 -7.26
CA ALA A 15 -0.04 -9.74 -7.50
C ALA A 15 -0.39 -8.35 -8.06
N ILE A 16 -0.43 -7.34 -7.20
CA ILE A 16 -0.80 -5.96 -7.57
C ILE A 16 0.29 -5.27 -8.41
N ILE A 17 1.56 -5.50 -8.07
CA ILE A 17 2.71 -4.84 -8.70
C ILE A 17 3.39 -5.78 -9.70
N GLY A 18 3.68 -6.99 -9.24
CA GLY A 18 4.38 -8.06 -9.96
C GLY A 18 4.48 -9.31 -9.08
N SER A 19 4.46 -10.49 -9.68
CA SER A 19 4.51 -11.77 -8.98
C SER A 19 5.83 -12.00 -8.24
N GLU A 20 6.90 -11.35 -8.69
CA GLU A 20 8.22 -11.35 -8.05
C GLU A 20 8.22 -10.72 -6.64
N TYR A 21 7.16 -9.97 -6.29
CA TYR A 21 6.97 -9.41 -4.95
C TYR A 21 6.03 -10.25 -4.07
N CYS A 22 5.64 -11.44 -4.53
CA CYS A 22 4.81 -12.38 -3.80
C CYS A 22 5.66 -13.57 -3.32
N THR A 23 5.46 -13.97 -2.07
CA THR A 23 6.12 -15.14 -1.48
C THR A 23 5.13 -15.86 -0.56
N PRO A 24 5.18 -17.20 -0.48
CA PRO A 24 4.34 -17.96 0.45
C PRO A 24 4.76 -17.76 1.92
N ASN A 25 5.97 -17.25 2.16
CA ASN A 25 6.50 -17.05 3.50
C ASN A 25 6.18 -15.64 4.01
N GLN A 26 5.99 -15.51 5.32
CA GLN A 26 5.92 -14.19 5.95
C GLN A 26 7.25 -13.45 5.78
N VAL A 27 7.16 -12.15 5.45
CA VAL A 27 8.31 -11.26 5.32
C VAL A 27 8.20 -10.13 6.32
N ASP A 28 9.18 -10.03 7.19
CA ASP A 28 9.31 -8.89 8.11
C ASP A 28 10.13 -7.79 7.43
N VAL A 29 9.62 -6.56 7.49
CA VAL A 29 10.23 -5.39 6.86
C VAL A 29 10.51 -4.30 7.88
N VAL A 30 11.63 -3.61 7.71
CA VAL A 30 12.10 -2.55 8.61
C VAL A 30 12.13 -1.22 7.85
N ILE A 31 11.48 -0.19 8.42
CA ILE A 31 11.49 1.18 7.87
C ILE A 31 12.57 1.99 8.58
N THR A 32 13.59 2.39 7.82
CA THR A 32 14.67 3.25 8.32
C THR A 32 14.60 4.63 7.68
N ARG A 33 14.34 5.65 8.50
CA ARG A 33 14.34 7.06 8.07
C ARG A 33 15.76 7.59 8.09
N LYS A 34 16.20 8.20 6.99
CA LYS A 34 17.51 8.87 6.95
C LYS A 34 17.40 10.23 7.66
N VAL A 35 17.85 10.29 8.90
CA VAL A 35 17.85 11.54 9.71
C VAL A 35 18.71 12.65 9.08
N LYS A 36 19.70 12.27 8.25
CA LYS A 36 20.66 13.21 7.64
C LYS A 36 20.21 13.85 6.32
N THR A 37 19.09 13.46 5.72
CA THR A 37 18.63 14.06 4.45
C THR A 37 17.64 15.18 4.73
N LEU A 38 17.96 16.40 4.28
CA LEU A 38 17.10 17.60 4.29
C LEU A 38 15.76 17.43 3.53
N ARG A 39 15.53 16.25 2.92
CA ARG A 39 14.35 15.90 2.12
C ARG A 39 13.35 15.16 2.99
N TYR A 40 12.36 15.90 3.48
CA TYR A 40 11.22 15.35 4.20
C TYR A 40 10.54 14.27 3.34
N GLY A 41 10.48 13.02 3.83
CA GLY A 41 9.78 11.92 3.17
C GLY A 41 10.65 10.83 2.53
N ASP A 42 11.98 10.96 2.55
CA ASP A 42 12.90 9.91 2.08
C ASP A 42 13.16 8.85 3.17
N PHE A 43 12.98 7.57 2.83
CA PHE A 43 13.31 6.45 3.72
C PHE A 43 13.63 5.18 2.95
N VAL A 44 14.19 4.20 3.65
CA VAL A 44 14.54 2.89 3.10
C VAL A 44 13.71 1.82 3.81
N VAL A 45 13.31 0.81 3.05
CA VAL A 45 12.70 -0.42 3.55
C VAL A 45 13.69 -1.55 3.34
N SER A 46 14.02 -2.27 4.41
CA SER A 46 14.94 -3.41 4.38
C SER A 46 14.29 -4.65 4.97
N ASP A 47 14.91 -5.82 4.74
CA ASP A 47 14.63 -7.00 5.54
C ASP A 47 15.24 -6.89 6.94
N MET A 48 15.05 -7.93 7.76
CA MET A 48 15.61 -8.05 9.11
C MET A 48 17.15 -8.15 9.14
N ASN A 49 17.79 -8.51 8.04
CA ASN A 49 19.24 -8.59 7.91
C ASN A 49 19.86 -7.25 7.46
N GLY A 50 19.03 -6.24 7.16
CA GLY A 50 19.47 -4.94 6.66
C GLY A 50 19.67 -4.88 5.14
N ASN A 51 19.28 -5.92 4.40
CA ASN A 51 19.30 -5.89 2.94
C ASN A 51 18.18 -4.96 2.45
N ILE A 52 18.55 -3.98 1.62
CA ILE A 52 17.60 -3.01 1.07
C ILE A 52 16.65 -3.72 0.12
N MET A 53 15.35 -3.64 0.41
CA MET A 53 14.29 -4.13 -0.48
C MET A 53 13.76 -2.99 -1.34
N PHE A 54 13.45 -1.85 -0.70
CA PHE A 54 12.88 -0.69 -1.38
C PHE A 54 13.48 0.62 -0.90
N LYS A 55 13.49 1.60 -1.79
CA LYS A 55 13.81 3.00 -1.48
C LYS A 55 12.55 3.82 -1.71
N VAL A 56 12.22 4.72 -0.79
CA VAL A 56 11.11 5.66 -0.97
C VAL A 56 11.69 7.06 -1.08
N LYS A 57 11.40 7.73 -2.20
CA LYS A 57 11.79 9.11 -2.47
C LYS A 57 10.55 10.00 -2.45
N GLY A 58 10.54 11.00 -1.58
CA GLY A 58 9.57 12.07 -1.57
C GLY A 58 10.02 13.20 -2.49
N LYS A 59 9.09 13.85 -3.21
CA LYS A 59 9.39 15.10 -3.89
C LYS A 59 8.94 16.26 -3.02
N THR A 60 9.88 17.08 -2.55
CA THR A 60 9.61 18.27 -1.71
C THR A 60 9.24 19.53 -2.52
N PHE A 61 9.16 19.45 -3.85
CA PHE A 61 8.94 20.61 -4.72
C PHE A 61 7.83 20.36 -5.75
N GLY A 62 6.74 21.13 -5.64
CA GLY A 62 5.53 21.06 -6.47
C GLY A 62 4.24 21.17 -5.65
N TRP A 63 3.10 21.39 -6.32
CA TRP A 63 1.78 21.51 -5.67
C TRP A 63 1.20 20.18 -5.18
N HIS A 64 1.74 19.04 -5.64
CA HIS A 64 1.23 17.70 -5.34
C HIS A 64 2.26 16.92 -4.53
N ASP A 65 1.84 16.38 -3.38
CA ASP A 65 2.62 15.36 -2.71
C ASP A 65 2.78 14.14 -3.64
N LYS A 66 4.03 13.87 -4.06
CA LYS A 66 4.44 12.72 -4.87
C LYS A 66 5.44 11.89 -4.09
N ARG A 67 5.22 10.58 -4.03
CA ARG A 67 6.21 9.61 -3.53
C ARG A 67 6.48 8.57 -4.60
N VAL A 68 7.74 8.21 -4.79
CA VAL A 68 8.17 7.13 -5.68
C VAL A 68 8.79 6.03 -4.84
N ILE A 69 8.30 4.81 -5.02
CA ILE A 69 8.87 3.60 -4.47
C ILE A 69 9.74 2.98 -5.55
N LEU A 70 11.00 2.73 -5.23
CA LEU A 70 12.00 2.12 -6.10
C LEU A 70 12.46 0.79 -5.51
N ASP A 71 12.93 -0.11 -6.37
CA ASP A 71 13.64 -1.31 -5.94
C ASP A 71 15.05 -0.97 -5.39
N ALA A 72 15.79 -2.00 -5.01
CA ALA A 72 17.17 -1.87 -4.54
C ALA A 72 18.12 -1.26 -5.60
N ALA A 73 17.84 -1.47 -6.88
CA ALA A 73 18.62 -1.00 -8.03
C ALA A 73 18.20 0.40 -8.52
N ASP A 74 17.35 1.12 -7.77
CA ASP A 74 16.82 2.44 -8.13
C ASP A 74 15.88 2.44 -9.36
N ASN A 75 15.31 1.29 -9.75
CA ASN A 75 14.24 1.26 -10.75
C ASN A 75 12.90 1.65 -10.10
N PRO A 76 12.12 2.56 -10.71
CA PRO A 76 10.84 2.98 -10.17
C PRO A 76 9.78 1.87 -10.33
N LEU A 77 9.14 1.50 -9.22
CA LEU A 77 8.09 0.48 -9.18
C LEU A 77 6.70 1.09 -9.15
N ILE A 78 6.49 2.06 -8.24
CA ILE A 78 5.20 2.71 -8.04
C ILE A 78 5.40 4.19 -7.77
N THR A 79 4.53 5.00 -8.35
CA THR A 79 4.36 6.40 -7.99
C THR A 79 3.02 6.62 -7.30
N LEU A 80 3.06 7.10 -6.06
CA LEU A 80 1.92 7.59 -5.30
C LEU A 80 1.77 9.10 -5.50
N LYS A 81 0.56 9.55 -5.85
CA LYS A 81 0.23 10.98 -5.98
C LYS A 81 -1.00 11.34 -5.18
N GLN A 82 -0.92 12.41 -4.40
CA GLN A 82 -2.08 12.97 -3.74
C GLN A 82 -2.97 13.72 -4.74
N LYS A 83 -4.29 13.48 -4.68
CA LYS A 83 -5.28 14.28 -5.39
C LYS A 83 -5.58 15.53 -4.55
N ILE A 84 -5.37 16.71 -5.12
CA ILE A 84 -5.70 18.00 -4.47
C ILE A 84 -7.21 18.24 -4.61
N PHE A 85 -7.80 18.97 -3.65
CA PHE A 85 -9.20 19.41 -3.64
C PHE A 85 -10.24 18.28 -3.50
N THR A 86 -9.95 17.28 -2.68
CA THR A 86 -10.95 16.29 -2.25
C THR A 86 -11.24 16.47 -0.76
N GLU A 87 -12.52 16.37 -0.36
CA GLU A 87 -12.99 16.51 1.03
C GLU A 87 -12.34 15.49 1.99
N HIS A 88 -11.79 14.40 1.45
CA HIS A 88 -10.91 13.47 2.15
C HIS A 88 -9.61 13.30 1.38
N SER A 89 -8.47 13.09 2.07
CA SER A 89 -7.18 12.84 1.40
C SER A 89 -7.26 11.56 0.56
N ARG A 90 -7.01 11.69 -0.75
CA ARG A 90 -6.98 10.59 -1.71
C ARG A 90 -5.62 10.49 -2.38
N TRP A 91 -5.15 9.27 -2.57
CA TRP A 91 -3.89 8.97 -3.24
C TRP A 91 -4.11 7.98 -4.37
N ASN A 92 -3.51 8.24 -5.53
CA ASN A 92 -3.51 7.30 -6.65
C ASN A 92 -2.12 6.71 -6.84
N ALA A 93 -2.07 5.39 -7.02
CA ALA A 93 -0.87 4.63 -7.33
C ALA A 93 -0.81 4.30 -8.82
N PHE A 94 0.36 4.50 -9.42
CA PHE A 94 0.64 4.22 -10.82
C PHE A 94 1.90 3.37 -10.94
N LYS A 95 1.96 2.49 -11.93
CA LYS A 95 3.16 1.71 -12.26
C LYS A 95 4.31 2.63 -12.69
N GLY A 96 5.50 2.33 -12.20
CA GLY A 96 6.73 3.09 -12.48
C GLY A 96 6.62 4.57 -12.14
N GLU A 97 7.18 5.42 -13.00
CA GLU A 97 7.06 6.89 -12.94
C GLU A 97 5.93 7.44 -13.82
N SER A 98 4.84 6.69 -13.99
CA SER A 98 3.74 7.10 -14.86
C SER A 98 2.73 8.05 -14.20
N LYS A 99 1.95 8.75 -15.03
CA LYS A 99 0.69 9.41 -14.64
C LYS A 99 -0.51 8.97 -15.51
N ASP A 100 -0.29 8.04 -16.43
CA ASP A 100 -1.28 7.64 -17.41
C ASP A 100 -2.30 6.69 -16.78
N GLU A 101 -3.55 6.75 -17.23
CA GLU A 101 -4.62 5.88 -16.72
C GLU A 101 -4.35 4.39 -16.99
N LYS A 102 -3.67 4.07 -18.11
CA LYS A 102 -3.23 2.70 -18.44
C LYS A 102 -2.30 2.08 -17.39
N ASP A 103 -1.60 2.93 -16.63
CA ASP A 103 -0.65 2.51 -15.60
C ASP A 103 -1.25 2.63 -14.19
N PHE A 104 -2.54 2.95 -14.06
CA PHE A 104 -3.23 3.04 -12.78
C PHE A 104 -3.33 1.66 -12.12
N LEU A 105 -2.94 1.59 -10.85
CA LEU A 105 -2.96 0.34 -10.07
C LEU A 105 -4.09 0.33 -9.05
N PHE A 106 -4.18 1.38 -8.23
CA PHE A 106 -5.18 1.48 -7.17
C PHE A 106 -5.31 2.91 -6.64
N THR A 107 -6.41 3.19 -5.96
CA THR A 107 -6.61 4.42 -5.18
C THR A 107 -6.74 4.11 -3.70
N ILE A 108 -6.19 4.98 -2.86
CA ILE A 108 -6.30 4.95 -1.41
C ILE A 108 -7.16 6.14 -0.99
N LYS A 109 -8.24 5.87 -0.26
CA LYS A 109 -9.12 6.90 0.29
C LYS A 109 -9.06 6.91 1.79
N THR A 110 -8.89 8.10 2.35
CA THR A 110 -9.14 8.31 3.76
C THR A 110 -10.64 8.27 3.99
N THR A 111 -11.11 7.35 4.83
CA THR A 111 -12.56 7.17 5.09
C THR A 111 -12.97 7.70 6.47
N SER A 112 -12.03 7.86 7.38
CA SER A 112 -12.18 8.64 8.61
C SER A 112 -10.80 8.96 9.20
N ILE A 113 -10.67 10.17 9.76
CA ILE A 113 -9.56 10.58 10.65
C ILE A 113 -10.10 10.88 12.05
N ILE A 114 -11.42 10.86 12.22
CA ILE A 114 -12.08 11.17 13.49
C ILE A 114 -11.87 9.95 14.40
N GLN A 115 -11.34 10.19 15.60
CA GLN A 115 -10.96 9.23 16.66
C GLN A 115 -9.49 8.71 16.68
N TRP A 116 -8.51 9.46 16.17
CA TRP A 116 -7.05 9.12 16.25
C TRP A 116 -6.65 7.76 15.62
N LYS A 117 -7.62 7.00 15.12
CA LYS A 117 -7.46 5.77 14.36
C LYS A 117 -7.58 6.13 12.89
N THR A 118 -6.49 5.89 12.16
CA THR A 118 -6.46 6.06 10.72
C THR A 118 -7.24 4.92 10.08
N LYS A 119 -8.23 5.25 9.24
CA LYS A 119 -8.95 4.28 8.42
C LYS A 119 -8.80 4.62 6.93
N LEU A 120 -8.03 3.80 6.22
CA LEU A 120 -7.81 3.95 4.77
C LEU A 120 -8.42 2.77 4.02
N ALA A 121 -9.15 3.05 2.95
CA ALA A 121 -9.70 2.04 2.05
C ALA A 121 -8.93 2.05 0.73
N VAL A 122 -8.53 0.87 0.25
CA VAL A 122 -7.83 0.68 -1.02
C VAL A 122 -8.79 0.07 -2.03
N PHE A 123 -8.81 0.63 -3.24
CA PHE A 123 -9.62 0.14 -4.36
C PHE A 123 -8.71 -0.10 -5.56
N LEU A 124 -8.63 -1.35 -6.02
CA LEU A 124 -7.83 -1.75 -7.18
C LEU A 124 -8.48 -1.28 -8.48
N ALA A 125 -7.66 -1.09 -9.53
CA ALA A 125 -8.10 -0.62 -10.84
C ALA A 125 -9.15 -1.53 -11.51
N ASN A 126 -9.09 -2.84 -11.26
CA ASN A 126 -9.99 -3.85 -11.82
C ASN A 126 -11.30 -4.00 -11.03
N ASN A 127 -11.49 -3.25 -9.95
CA ASN A 127 -12.70 -3.32 -9.15
C ASN A 127 -13.85 -2.54 -9.83
N ASN A 128 -14.70 -3.29 -10.54
CA ASN A 128 -15.89 -2.74 -11.23
C ASN A 128 -17.06 -2.41 -10.30
N SER A 129 -16.96 -2.75 -9.00
CA SER A 129 -17.96 -2.32 -8.04
C SER A 129 -17.75 -0.82 -7.79
N LYS A 130 -18.83 -0.02 -7.88
CA LYS A 130 -18.83 1.45 -7.78
C LYS A 130 -18.39 1.94 -6.38
N GLU A 131 -17.15 1.65 -5.99
CA GLU A 131 -16.50 2.02 -4.73
C GLU A 131 -17.20 1.51 -3.46
N LYS A 132 -18.11 0.53 -3.57
CA LYS A 132 -18.87 0.03 -2.42
C LYS A 132 -18.06 -0.89 -1.51
N ASN A 133 -17.24 -1.75 -2.11
CA ASN A 133 -16.43 -2.72 -1.38
C ASN A 133 -14.95 -2.42 -1.66
N CYS A 134 -14.19 -2.07 -0.63
CA CYS A 134 -12.74 -1.90 -0.75
C CYS A 134 -12.07 -3.26 -0.89
N ASP A 135 -10.98 -3.32 -1.66
CA ASP A 135 -10.17 -4.53 -1.82
C ASP A 135 -9.26 -4.75 -0.62
N TYR A 136 -8.83 -3.66 0.02
CA TYR A 136 -8.12 -3.70 1.30
C TYR A 136 -8.56 -2.58 2.22
N LEU A 137 -8.50 -2.87 3.51
CA LEU A 137 -8.80 -1.91 4.57
C LEU A 137 -7.61 -1.81 5.52
N ILE A 138 -7.16 -0.58 5.79
CA ILE A 138 -6.08 -0.29 6.72
C ILE A 138 -6.69 0.37 7.94
N LYS A 139 -6.43 -0.19 9.13
CA LYS A 139 -6.87 0.33 10.43
C LYS A 139 -5.68 0.51 11.35
N GLY A 140 -5.83 1.37 12.36
CA GLY A 140 -4.88 1.49 13.46
C GLY A 140 -4.30 2.90 13.59
N ASN A 141 -3.27 3.04 14.41
CA ASN A 141 -2.56 4.29 14.62
C ASN A 141 -1.09 4.10 14.30
N TRP A 142 -0.55 4.95 13.43
CA TRP A 142 0.86 4.96 13.06
C TRP A 142 1.76 5.21 14.28
N PHE A 143 1.36 6.10 15.19
CA PHE A 143 2.14 6.45 16.38
C PHE A 143 2.17 5.33 17.42
N ASP A 144 1.08 4.57 17.53
CA ASP A 144 0.98 3.41 18.43
C ASP A 144 1.48 2.12 17.78
N ARG A 145 2.02 2.19 16.56
CA ARG A 145 2.46 1.03 15.76
C ARG A 145 1.40 -0.06 15.60
N SER A 146 0.12 0.31 15.61
CA SER A 146 -1.01 -0.61 15.60
C SER A 146 -1.66 -0.77 14.23
N CYS A 147 -0.94 -0.41 13.17
CA CYS A 147 -1.46 -0.48 11.80
C CYS A 147 -1.61 -1.93 11.35
N VAL A 148 -2.79 -2.28 10.83
CA VAL A 148 -3.11 -3.60 10.28
C VAL A 148 -3.82 -3.43 8.94
N ILE A 149 -3.41 -4.23 7.95
CA ILE A 149 -3.99 -4.30 6.61
C ILE A 149 -4.83 -5.57 6.51
N TYR A 150 -6.08 -5.41 6.11
CA TYR A 150 -7.07 -6.47 5.93
C TYR A 150 -7.39 -6.64 4.44
N ALA A 151 -7.63 -7.87 4.01
CA ALA A 151 -8.26 -8.15 2.72
C ALA A 151 -9.77 -7.86 2.80
N GLY A 152 -10.27 -7.00 1.94
CA GLY A 152 -11.63 -6.51 1.98
C GLY A 152 -11.96 -5.71 3.24
N ASP A 153 -13.23 -5.73 3.63
CA ASP A 153 -13.70 -5.33 4.96
C ASP A 153 -13.78 -6.51 5.95
N SER A 154 -13.20 -7.66 5.57
CA SER A 154 -13.20 -8.91 6.34
C SER A 154 -12.21 -8.88 7.53
N SER A 155 -12.16 -9.97 8.29
CA SER A 155 -11.20 -10.20 9.37
C SER A 155 -9.85 -10.77 8.91
N THR A 156 -9.65 -11.02 7.62
CA THR A 156 -8.41 -11.62 7.09
C THR A 156 -7.29 -10.60 7.07
N ILE A 157 -6.28 -10.78 7.91
CA ILE A 157 -5.08 -9.92 7.99
C ILE A 157 -4.10 -10.34 6.90
N VAL A 158 -3.60 -9.37 6.13
CA VAL A 158 -2.56 -9.58 5.10
C VAL A 158 -1.22 -8.93 5.46
N ALA A 159 -1.22 -7.95 6.37
CA ALA A 159 -0.01 -7.37 6.93
C ALA A 159 -0.32 -6.68 8.27
N GLN A 160 0.68 -6.61 9.15
CA GLN A 160 0.57 -5.90 10.43
C GLN A 160 1.89 -5.22 10.79
N MET A 161 1.79 -4.10 11.50
CA MET A 161 2.93 -3.42 12.09
C MET A 161 3.21 -4.02 13.49
N LEU A 162 4.49 -4.16 13.81
CA LEU A 162 5.00 -4.65 15.09
C LEU A 162 5.66 -3.52 15.90
#